data_AF-A0AAV8ZD79-F1
#
_entry.id   AF-A0AAV8ZD79-F1
#
_cell.length_a   1.000
_cell.length_b   1.000
_cell.length_c   1.000
_cell.angle_alpha   90.00
_cell.angle_beta   90.00
_cell.angle_gamma   90.00
#
_symmetry.space_group_name_H-M   'P 1'
#
loop_
_entity.id
_entity.type
_entity.pdbx_description
1 polymer ?
#
loop_
_entity_poly.entity_id
_entity_poly.type
_entity_poly.pdbx_seq_one_letter_code
_entity_poly.pdbx_strand_id
1 'polypeptide(L)'
;MLYVFHVDLGQMMTFDMSLALESIANLKLYIEKTCGTIPADKQVLLISGGECLDPNKRVCSYSAGTDTNPIFLFNKALIEEKTPPVIDDEVDCDQDLYKELAHYINSESSYNTVVKRTELAHEYYERARNQLRECENIVLDQHLQQQGWSAVFANLEDILTEFTKRTEVFEKSFSDYMAERDSYLKFLTYFTDDLEVLQKIPVLPVLLEAEKEKAEEEPSKNELTAIFHETEKDKEVTLFEWISAADNKSTMEQLYEHCSKGLEQFDVHIFQSIKENIARLFKDIKKPQAREVQGIGDRLFGLETLKVEAKEIVQQLYDLAQSFLKNQISVNSEKDQMILDELCTSHRAQLLLINTTYQKLKGIKQRCFNAKKELIKSLHSRLRWVMSIEDNIIQVDQTLVIYHENLKRLRRHLEVLQQIHLAPAAYLSTVTEVFRRRTFSQSFLLWASELACHLLTIHNEEVTRRKEFQAQYEGHFLNSLFPGMGDLPPSFATQAPAIFDSNLPKITEEDVERLRRELPDWRTT
;
A
#
# COMPACT_ATOMS: atom_id res chain seq x y z
N MET A 1 -16.76 22.20 18.08
CA MET A 1 -17.34 20.87 18.30
C MET A 1 -16.67 19.93 17.33
N LEU A 2 -16.33 18.72 17.78
CA LEU A 2 -15.85 17.64 16.93
C LEU A 2 -17.04 16.75 16.55
N TYR A 3 -17.17 16.42 15.26
CA TYR A 3 -18.29 15.66 14.73
C TYR A 3 -17.86 14.26 14.29
N VAL A 4 -18.57 13.24 14.80
CA VAL A 4 -18.38 11.84 14.42
C VAL A 4 -19.73 11.29 13.98
N PHE A 5 -19.80 10.74 12.77
CA PHE A 5 -21.04 10.26 12.19
C PHE A 5 -21.08 8.73 12.24
N HIS A 6 -22.02 8.19 13.01
CA HIS A 6 -22.26 6.75 13.09
C HIS A 6 -23.07 6.30 11.87
N VAL A 7 -22.38 5.72 10.90
CA VAL A 7 -22.95 5.43 9.57
C VAL A 7 -24.02 4.35 9.65
N ASP A 8 -23.84 3.35 10.50
CA ASP A 8 -24.75 2.20 10.61
C ASP A 8 -26.17 2.60 11.04
N LEU A 9 -26.29 3.61 11.91
CA LEU A 9 -27.57 4.14 12.39
C LEU A 9 -27.95 5.47 11.71
N GLY A 10 -27.02 6.08 10.99
CA GLY A 10 -27.17 7.40 10.40
C GLY A 10 -27.36 8.48 11.47
N GLN A 11 -26.50 8.52 12.48
CA GLN A 11 -26.61 9.46 13.59
C GLN A 11 -25.34 10.28 13.76
N MET A 12 -25.50 11.61 13.82
CA MET A 12 -24.41 12.52 14.15
C MET A 12 -24.17 12.58 15.65
N MET A 13 -22.93 12.35 16.06
CA MET A 13 -22.46 12.53 17.43
C MET A 13 -21.58 13.77 17.51
N THR A 14 -21.71 14.49 18.62
CA THR A 14 -20.95 15.71 18.87
C THR A 14 -20.11 15.57 20.13
N PHE A 15 -18.84 15.93 20.02
CA PHE A 15 -17.87 15.87 21.09
C PHE A 15 -17.21 17.24 21.29
N ASP A 16 -16.59 17.41 22.46
CA ASP A 16 -15.81 18.59 22.76
C ASP A 16 -14.63 18.73 21.77
N MET A 17 -14.36 19.96 21.32
CA MET A 17 -13.28 20.25 20.38
C MET A 17 -11.89 19.93 20.95
N SER A 18 -11.74 19.89 22.28
CA SER A 18 -10.50 19.47 22.95
C SER A 18 -10.03 18.08 22.54
N LEU A 19 -10.94 17.17 22.16
CA LEU A 19 -10.59 15.85 21.64
C LEU A 19 -9.85 15.92 20.30
N ALA A 20 -9.88 17.05 19.58
CA ALA A 20 -9.10 17.23 18.36
C ALA A 20 -7.58 17.13 18.61
N LEU A 21 -7.13 17.47 19.83
CA LEU A 21 -5.71 17.43 20.22
C LEU A 21 -5.27 16.07 20.76
N GLU A 22 -6.22 15.18 21.03
CA GLU A 22 -6.00 13.83 21.55
C GLU A 22 -5.66 12.83 20.45
N SER A 23 -5.17 11.65 20.85
CA SER A 23 -4.94 10.53 19.93
C SER A 23 -6.24 9.89 19.46
N ILE A 24 -6.20 9.22 18.30
CA ILE A 24 -7.34 8.42 17.82
C ILE A 24 -7.70 7.31 18.81
N ALA A 25 -6.72 6.68 19.46
CA ALA A 25 -6.98 5.69 20.51
C ALA A 25 -7.81 6.28 21.67
N ASN A 26 -7.48 7.49 22.12
CA ASN A 26 -8.25 8.18 23.15
C ASN A 26 -9.66 8.53 22.64
N LEU A 27 -9.79 9.04 21.41
CA LEU A 27 -11.10 9.30 20.80
C LEU A 27 -11.99 8.04 20.81
N LYS A 28 -11.44 6.87 20.48
CA LYS A 28 -12.21 5.61 20.52
C LYS A 28 -12.73 5.27 21.92
N LEU A 29 -11.93 5.49 22.96
CA LEU A 29 -12.36 5.30 24.36
C LEU A 29 -13.46 6.29 24.76
N TYR A 30 -13.38 7.55 24.30
CA TYR A 30 -14.43 8.53 24.52
C TYR A 30 -15.74 8.16 23.81
N ILE A 31 -15.67 7.68 22.57
CA ILE A 31 -16.83 7.17 21.84
C ILE A 31 -17.47 5.99 22.59
N GLU A 32 -16.66 5.04 23.05
CA GLU A 32 -17.14 3.88 23.81
C GLU A 32 -17.86 4.30 25.09
N LYS A 33 -17.27 5.25 25.84
CA LYS A 33 -17.87 5.77 27.07
C LYS A 33 -19.19 6.51 26.84
N THR A 34 -19.31 7.26 25.74
CA THR A 34 -20.51 8.05 25.42
C THR A 34 -21.62 7.17 24.85
N CYS A 35 -21.29 6.22 23.98
CA CYS A 35 -22.28 5.34 23.34
C CYS A 35 -22.68 4.15 24.22
N GLY A 36 -21.80 3.68 25.10
CA GLY A 36 -21.98 2.50 25.96
C GLY A 36 -22.14 1.17 25.20
N THR A 37 -22.16 1.18 23.87
CA THR A 37 -22.60 0.08 23.01
C THR A 37 -21.56 -0.33 21.97
N ILE A 38 -20.49 0.45 21.78
CA ILE A 38 -19.47 0.20 20.74
C ILE A 38 -18.07 0.13 21.38
N PRO A 39 -17.57 -1.08 21.69
CA PRO A 39 -16.22 -1.28 22.22
C PRO A 39 -15.13 -0.68 21.31
N ALA A 40 -14.07 -0.10 21.88
CA ALA A 40 -13.01 0.56 21.10
C ALA A 40 -12.34 -0.34 20.05
N ASP A 41 -12.21 -1.64 20.29
CA ASP A 41 -11.67 -2.64 19.34
C ASP A 41 -12.63 -2.96 18.18
N LYS A 42 -13.92 -2.67 18.34
CA LYS A 42 -14.97 -2.84 17.32
C LYS A 42 -15.27 -1.57 16.54
N GLN A 43 -14.62 -0.45 16.89
CA GLN A 43 -14.76 0.82 16.17
C GLN A 43 -13.82 0.88 14.98
N VAL A 44 -14.39 1.03 13.78
CA VAL A 44 -13.66 1.39 12.57
C VAL A 44 -13.94 2.86 12.28
N LEU A 45 -12.88 3.66 12.17
CA LEU A 45 -12.97 5.10 11.94
C LEU A 45 -12.32 5.43 10.60
N LEU A 46 -13.10 6.00 9.68
CA LEU A 46 -12.67 6.42 8.35
C LEU A 46 -12.91 7.93 8.18
N ILE A 47 -12.14 8.55 7.29
CA ILE A 47 -12.40 9.90 6.80
C ILE A 47 -12.86 9.88 5.35
N SER A 48 -13.37 11.00 4.85
CA SER A 48 -13.61 11.20 3.42
C SER A 48 -12.36 10.85 2.61
N GLY A 49 -12.52 9.98 1.62
CA GLY A 49 -11.40 9.41 0.84
C GLY A 49 -10.98 8.01 1.27
N GLY A 50 -11.52 7.46 2.37
CA GLY A 50 -11.29 6.06 2.76
C GLY A 50 -10.03 5.80 3.57
N GLU A 51 -9.32 6.84 4.03
CA GLU A 51 -8.18 6.67 4.90
C GLU A 51 -8.62 6.21 6.30
N CYS A 52 -7.99 5.13 6.78
CA CYS A 52 -8.13 4.63 8.15
C CYS A 52 -7.36 5.50 9.14
N LEU A 53 -8.00 5.83 10.26
CA LEU A 53 -7.38 6.63 11.30
C LEU A 53 -6.38 5.81 12.14
N ASP A 54 -5.13 6.26 12.18
CA ASP A 54 -4.02 5.64 12.92
C ASP A 54 -4.20 5.89 14.43
N PRO A 55 -4.27 4.83 15.27
CA PRO A 55 -4.44 4.95 16.72
C PRO A 55 -3.46 5.91 17.40
N ASN A 56 -2.24 6.04 16.87
CA ASN A 56 -1.15 6.82 17.47
C ASN A 56 -1.13 8.29 17.00
N LYS A 57 -1.85 8.63 15.93
CA LYS A 57 -1.92 10.01 15.43
C LYS A 57 -2.98 10.80 16.18
N ARG A 58 -2.86 12.13 16.11
CA ARG A 58 -3.84 13.05 16.69
C ARG A 58 -5.04 13.19 15.78
N VAL A 59 -6.23 13.44 16.34
CA VAL A 59 -7.44 13.68 15.54
C VAL A 59 -7.24 14.83 14.55
N CYS A 60 -6.62 15.94 14.98
CA CYS A 60 -6.38 17.11 14.14
C CYS A 60 -5.33 16.92 13.03
N SER A 61 -4.64 15.77 12.95
CA SER A 61 -3.78 15.50 11.78
C SER A 61 -4.59 15.16 10.53
N TYR A 62 -5.90 14.92 10.70
CA TYR A 62 -6.82 14.59 9.64
C TYR A 62 -7.72 15.78 9.34
N SER A 63 -7.97 16.05 8.06
CA SER A 63 -8.87 17.11 7.59
C SER A 63 -10.34 16.72 7.72
N ALA A 64 -10.75 16.23 8.89
CA ALA A 64 -12.09 15.72 9.19
C ALA A 64 -12.57 16.14 10.59
N GLY A 65 -13.84 15.87 10.89
CA GLY A 65 -14.45 16.17 12.20
C GLY A 65 -15.31 17.44 12.22
N THR A 66 -15.75 17.91 11.05
CA THR A 66 -16.70 19.04 10.92
C THR A 66 -18.13 18.52 10.68
N ASP A 67 -19.11 19.41 10.75
CA ASP A 67 -20.52 19.12 10.48
C ASP A 67 -20.79 18.62 9.04
N THR A 68 -19.97 19.07 8.09
CA THR A 68 -20.03 18.75 6.66
C THR A 68 -19.05 17.66 6.22
N ASN A 69 -18.02 17.39 7.01
CA ASN A 69 -17.03 16.34 6.79
C ASN A 69 -16.68 15.66 8.13
N PRO A 70 -17.60 14.86 8.70
CA PRO A 70 -17.39 14.22 9.98
C PRO A 70 -16.39 13.06 9.87
N ILE A 71 -15.94 12.56 11.01
CA ILE A 71 -15.26 11.26 11.07
C ILE A 71 -16.33 10.18 10.97
N PHE A 72 -16.22 9.26 10.02
CA PHE A 72 -17.18 8.17 9.85
C PHE A 72 -16.86 7.02 10.80
N LEU A 73 -17.81 6.68 11.67
CA LEU A 73 -17.74 5.55 12.59
C LEU A 73 -18.59 4.40 12.07
N PHE A 74 -17.99 3.21 12.07
CA PHE A 74 -18.64 1.94 11.81
C PHE A 74 -18.45 1.00 13.00
N ASN A 75 -19.53 0.31 13.38
CA ASN A 75 -19.51 -0.70 14.43
C ASN A 75 -19.38 -2.10 13.82
N LYS A 76 -18.19 -2.69 13.94
CA LYS A 76 -17.91 -4.03 13.41
C LYS A 76 -18.85 -5.09 13.99
N ALA A 77 -19.17 -5.02 15.28
CA ALA A 77 -20.06 -5.98 15.94
C ALA A 77 -21.49 -5.92 15.38
N LEU A 78 -21.98 -4.70 15.11
CA LEU A 78 -23.31 -4.50 14.53
C LEU A 78 -23.37 -5.05 13.10
N ILE A 79 -22.35 -4.78 12.28
CA ILE A 79 -22.30 -5.27 10.89
C ILE A 79 -22.28 -6.81 10.85
N GLU A 80 -21.59 -7.46 11.80
CA GLU A 80 -21.55 -8.92 11.92
C GLU A 80 -22.93 -9.55 12.23
N GLU A 81 -23.91 -8.79 12.74
CA GLU A 81 -25.26 -9.28 13.02
C GLU A 81 -26.09 -9.57 11.77
N LYS A 82 -26.79 -10.71 11.76
CA LYS A 82 -27.56 -11.18 10.58
C LYS A 82 -28.70 -10.24 10.20
N THR A 83 -29.24 -9.53 11.16
CA THR A 83 -30.36 -8.61 10.98
C THR A 83 -29.85 -7.18 10.91
N PRO A 84 -30.43 -6.32 10.05
CA PRO A 84 -30.10 -4.91 10.02
C PRO A 84 -30.51 -4.22 11.33
N PRO A 85 -29.83 -3.13 11.71
CA PRO A 85 -30.20 -2.37 12.90
C PRO A 85 -31.61 -1.79 12.75
N VAL A 86 -32.35 -1.82 13.85
CA VAL A 86 -33.69 -1.24 13.95
C VAL A 86 -33.57 0.14 14.56
N ILE A 87 -34.18 1.14 13.92
CA ILE A 87 -34.38 2.46 14.52
C ILE A 87 -35.84 2.56 14.94
N ASP A 88 -36.05 2.99 16.18
CA ASP A 88 -37.38 3.18 16.77
C ASP A 88 -38.25 4.11 15.91
N ASP A 89 -39.51 3.73 15.73
CA ASP A 89 -40.50 4.63 15.12
C ASP A 89 -40.73 5.84 16.02
N GLU A 90 -40.83 7.01 15.41
CA GLU A 90 -41.18 8.22 16.14
C GLU A 90 -42.59 8.10 16.72
N VAL A 91 -42.71 8.31 18.03
CA VAL A 91 -43.99 8.34 18.72
C VAL A 91 -44.73 9.63 18.34
N ASP A 92 -45.99 9.51 17.90
CA ASP A 92 -46.82 10.68 17.62
C ASP A 92 -47.23 11.39 18.93
N CYS A 93 -46.55 12.49 19.23
CA CYS A 93 -46.80 13.33 20.40
C CYS A 93 -47.85 14.44 20.18
N ASP A 94 -48.58 14.44 19.04
CA ASP A 94 -49.55 15.50 18.71
C ASP A 94 -50.97 15.24 19.20
N GLN A 95 -51.20 14.22 20.03
CA GLN A 95 -52.54 13.86 20.51
C GLN A 95 -53.27 15.02 21.21
N ASP A 96 -52.56 15.81 22.01
CA ASP A 96 -53.16 16.93 22.74
C ASP A 96 -53.47 18.11 21.80
N LEU A 97 -52.62 18.35 20.80
CA LEU A 97 -52.86 19.36 19.75
C LEU A 97 -54.15 19.08 18.98
N TYR A 98 -54.42 17.81 18.64
CA TYR A 98 -55.65 17.41 17.95
C TYR A 98 -56.90 17.54 18.82
N LYS A 99 -56.79 17.29 20.13
CA LYS A 99 -57.90 17.49 21.06
C LYS A 99 -58.26 18.97 21.19
N GLU A 100 -57.26 19.84 21.31
CA GLU A 100 -57.47 21.29 21.36
C GLU A 100 -58.09 21.84 20.08
N LEU A 101 -57.63 21.37 18.91
CA LEU A 101 -58.24 21.70 17.62
C LEU A 101 -59.72 21.34 17.59
N ALA A 102 -60.09 20.13 18.00
CA ALA A 102 -61.48 19.66 18.01
C ALA A 102 -62.38 20.49 18.94
N HIS A 103 -61.83 20.95 20.07
CA HIS A 103 -62.53 21.81 21.02
C HIS A 103 -62.77 23.22 20.47
N TYR A 104 -61.71 23.90 20.01
CA TYR A 104 -61.80 25.31 19.61
C TYR A 104 -62.48 25.52 18.25
N ILE A 105 -62.56 24.51 17.39
CA ILE A 105 -63.36 24.55 16.15
C ILE A 105 -64.85 24.69 16.44
N ASN A 106 -65.34 24.08 17.51
CA ASN A 106 -66.77 24.02 17.86
C ASN A 106 -67.19 25.01 18.96
N SER A 107 -66.26 25.81 19.47
CA SER A 107 -66.53 26.86 20.46
C SER A 107 -67.35 28.00 19.87
N GLU A 108 -68.22 28.59 20.68
CA GLU A 108 -69.05 29.76 20.32
C GLU A 108 -68.17 30.98 19.98
N SER A 109 -68.72 31.89 19.18
CA SER A 109 -68.04 33.13 18.81
C SER A 109 -67.82 34.01 20.04
N SER A 110 -66.56 34.16 20.43
CA SER A 110 -66.16 35.07 21.51
C SER A 110 -64.77 35.61 21.22
N TYR A 111 -64.42 36.76 21.80
CA TYR A 111 -63.05 37.28 21.72
C TYR A 111 -62.04 36.24 22.25
N ASN A 112 -62.38 35.54 23.34
CA ASN A 112 -61.55 34.48 23.89
C ASN A 112 -61.34 33.31 22.90
N THR A 113 -62.36 32.96 22.12
CA THR A 113 -62.26 31.95 21.06
C THR A 113 -61.27 32.39 19.97
N VAL A 114 -61.29 33.66 19.57
CA VAL A 114 -60.33 34.24 18.62
C VAL A 114 -58.90 34.15 19.18
N VAL A 115 -58.69 34.54 20.43
CA VAL A 115 -57.37 34.45 21.10
C VAL A 115 -56.87 33.01 21.13
N LYS A 116 -57.69 32.06 21.59
CA LYS A 116 -57.31 30.64 21.67
C LYS A 116 -57.01 30.00 20.32
N ARG A 117 -57.75 30.37 19.28
CA ARG A 117 -57.47 29.91 17.92
C ARG A 117 -56.18 30.48 17.36
N THR A 118 -55.84 31.73 17.70
CA THR A 118 -54.54 32.33 17.34
C THR A 118 -53.39 31.65 18.07
N GLU A 119 -53.52 31.38 19.37
CA GLU A 119 -52.53 30.63 20.15
C GLU A 119 -52.29 29.24 19.53
N LEU A 120 -53.36 28.51 19.21
CA LEU A 120 -53.27 27.20 18.57
C LEU A 120 -52.60 27.27 17.19
N ALA A 121 -52.97 28.25 16.34
CA ALA A 121 -52.34 28.45 15.04
C ALA A 121 -50.82 28.71 15.15
N HIS A 122 -50.40 29.46 16.17
CA HIS A 122 -49.00 29.70 16.46
C HIS A 122 -48.28 28.43 16.95
N GLU A 123 -48.93 27.63 17.80
CA GLU A 123 -48.38 26.35 18.24
C GLU A 123 -48.16 25.37 17.08
N TYR A 124 -49.12 25.27 16.14
CA TYR A 124 -48.94 24.49 14.92
C TYR A 124 -47.71 24.94 14.12
N TYR A 125 -47.48 26.24 14.00
CA TYR A 125 -46.30 26.78 13.31
C TYR A 125 -44.99 26.42 14.04
N GLU A 126 -44.91 26.59 15.36
CA GLU A 126 -43.70 26.26 16.12
C GLU A 126 -43.39 24.75 16.06
N ARG A 127 -44.42 23.90 16.18
CA ARG A 127 -44.26 22.45 15.95
C ARG A 127 -43.81 22.15 14.52
N ALA A 128 -44.38 22.82 13.51
CA ALA A 128 -43.98 22.64 12.11
C ALA A 128 -42.52 23.03 11.86
N ARG A 129 -42.03 24.09 12.51
CA ARG A 129 -40.63 24.50 12.42
C ARG A 129 -39.68 23.44 12.98
N ASN A 130 -40.06 22.77 14.08
CA ASN A 130 -39.30 21.66 14.63
C ASN A 130 -39.33 20.43 13.70
N GLN A 131 -40.51 20.08 13.16
CA GLN A 131 -40.64 18.99 12.18
C GLN A 131 -39.80 19.24 10.93
N LEU A 132 -39.72 20.48 10.44
CA LEU A 132 -38.85 20.84 9.32
C LEU A 132 -37.37 20.64 9.65
N ARG A 133 -36.90 21.07 10.82
CA ARG A 133 -35.50 20.84 11.25
C ARG A 133 -35.17 19.36 11.30
N GLU A 134 -36.09 18.54 11.82
CA GLU A 134 -35.93 17.08 11.85
C GLU A 134 -35.88 16.49 10.43
N CYS A 135 -36.75 16.94 9.51
CA CYS A 135 -36.68 16.57 8.10
C CYS A 135 -35.32 16.93 7.48
N GLU A 136 -34.82 18.16 7.70
CA GLU A 136 -33.52 18.60 7.19
C GLU A 136 -32.38 17.71 7.72
N ASN A 137 -32.40 17.37 9.01
CA ASN A 137 -31.43 16.48 9.62
C ASN A 137 -31.51 15.05 9.05
N ILE A 138 -32.71 14.48 8.88
CA ILE A 138 -32.89 13.14 8.29
C ILE A 138 -32.37 13.08 6.85
N VAL A 139 -32.52 14.16 6.07
CA VAL A 139 -31.96 14.24 4.72
C VAL A 139 -30.44 14.38 4.76
N LEU A 140 -29.90 15.22 5.65
CA LEU A 140 -28.46 15.36 5.86
C LEU A 140 -27.81 14.04 6.28
N ASP A 141 -28.42 13.30 7.21
CA ASP A 141 -27.94 12.00 7.67
C ASP A 141 -27.78 11.02 6.49
N GLN A 142 -28.73 11.01 5.55
CA GLN A 142 -28.67 10.13 4.38
C GLN A 142 -27.55 10.52 3.40
N HIS A 143 -27.29 11.82 3.22
CA HIS A 143 -26.12 12.30 2.47
C HIS A 143 -24.82 11.89 3.15
N LEU A 144 -24.72 12.02 4.47
CA LEU A 144 -23.54 11.60 5.23
C LEU A 144 -23.36 10.08 5.22
N GLN A 145 -24.44 9.30 5.24
CA GLN A 145 -24.38 7.85 5.05
C GLN A 145 -23.86 7.47 3.66
N GLN A 146 -24.27 8.18 2.61
CA GLN A 146 -23.71 7.99 1.28
C GLN A 146 -22.22 8.34 1.25
N GLN A 147 -21.80 9.45 1.87
CA GLN A 147 -20.38 9.81 1.95
C GLN A 147 -19.56 8.76 2.74
N GLY A 148 -20.10 8.26 3.84
CA GLY A 148 -19.49 7.17 4.62
C GLY A 148 -19.36 5.88 3.79
N TRP A 149 -20.39 5.53 3.00
CA TRP A 149 -20.30 4.41 2.05
C TRP A 149 -19.19 4.63 1.01
N SER A 150 -19.09 5.83 0.44
CA SER A 150 -18.02 6.17 -0.50
C SER A 150 -16.64 6.05 0.15
N ALA A 151 -16.49 6.42 1.43
CA ALA A 151 -15.24 6.24 2.18
C ALA A 151 -14.87 4.76 2.35
N VAL A 152 -15.83 3.91 2.72
CA VAL A 152 -15.61 2.44 2.80
C VAL A 152 -15.20 1.86 1.46
N PHE A 153 -15.85 2.31 0.38
CA PHE A 153 -15.54 1.81 -0.95
C PHE A 153 -14.15 2.26 -1.43
N ALA A 154 -13.78 3.52 -1.20
CA ALA A 154 -12.44 4.02 -1.50
C ALA A 154 -11.36 3.24 -0.73
N ASN A 155 -11.61 2.94 0.55
CA ASN A 155 -10.72 2.10 1.36
C ASN A 155 -10.54 0.70 0.75
N LEU A 156 -11.63 0.05 0.33
CA LEU A 156 -11.59 -1.25 -0.32
C LEU A 156 -10.83 -1.21 -1.66
N GLU A 157 -10.96 -0.13 -2.44
CA GLU A 157 -10.22 0.06 -3.69
C GLU A 157 -8.71 0.21 -3.47
N ASP A 158 -8.31 0.91 -2.41
CA ASP A 158 -6.90 1.04 -2.02
C ASP A 158 -6.31 -0.33 -1.63
N ILE A 159 -7.01 -1.08 -0.77
CA ILE A 159 -6.63 -2.44 -0.38
C ILE A 159 -6.52 -3.35 -1.61
N LEU A 160 -7.50 -3.29 -2.52
CA LEU A 160 -7.50 -4.08 -3.75
C LEU A 160 -6.34 -3.73 -4.67
N THR A 161 -6.00 -2.45 -4.78
CA THR A 161 -4.89 -1.96 -5.60
C THR A 161 -3.57 -2.49 -5.07
N GLU A 162 -3.36 -2.45 -3.75
CA GLU A 162 -2.16 -2.98 -3.13
C GLU A 162 -2.05 -4.51 -3.28
N PHE A 163 -3.16 -5.22 -3.04
CA PHE A 163 -3.25 -6.67 -3.24
C PHE A 163 -2.95 -7.08 -4.70
N THR A 164 -3.45 -6.31 -5.68
CA THR A 164 -3.21 -6.55 -7.10
C THR A 164 -1.72 -6.43 -7.43
N LYS A 165 -1.04 -5.38 -6.95
CA LYS A 165 0.40 -5.21 -7.14
C LYS A 165 1.21 -6.38 -6.57
N ARG A 166 0.87 -6.85 -5.36
CA ARG A 166 1.55 -8.00 -4.74
C ARG A 166 1.32 -9.29 -5.53
N THR A 167 0.09 -9.50 -6.02
CA THR A 167 -0.25 -10.61 -6.91
C THR A 167 0.62 -10.61 -8.17
N GLU A 168 0.77 -9.46 -8.85
CA GLU A 168 1.59 -9.35 -10.06
C GLU A 168 3.06 -9.68 -9.81
N VAL A 169 3.63 -9.20 -8.69
CA VAL A 169 5.01 -9.51 -8.28
C VAL A 169 5.18 -11.01 -8.03
N PHE A 170 4.23 -11.63 -7.31
CA PHE A 170 4.26 -13.07 -7.08
C PHE A 170 4.17 -13.87 -8.38
N GLU A 171 3.21 -13.54 -9.25
CA GLU A 171 3.01 -14.25 -10.52
C GLU A 171 4.23 -14.18 -11.41
N LYS A 172 4.87 -13.01 -11.49
CA LYS A 172 6.14 -12.84 -12.21
C LYS A 172 7.23 -13.70 -11.60
N SER A 173 7.44 -13.61 -10.30
CA SER A 173 8.47 -14.38 -9.59
C SER A 173 8.33 -15.89 -9.77
N PHE A 174 7.10 -16.40 -9.73
CA PHE A 174 6.79 -17.81 -9.96
C PHE A 174 7.00 -18.21 -11.43
N SER A 175 6.59 -17.35 -12.37
CA SER A 175 6.78 -17.60 -13.80
C SER A 175 8.26 -17.66 -14.18
N ASP A 176 9.08 -16.75 -13.63
CA ASP A 176 10.54 -16.74 -13.81
C ASP A 176 11.16 -18.04 -13.26
N TYR A 177 10.75 -18.47 -12.07
CA TYR A 177 11.17 -19.75 -11.50
C TYR A 177 10.76 -20.94 -12.38
N MET A 178 9.53 -20.96 -12.90
CA MET A 178 9.05 -22.05 -13.75
C MET A 178 9.83 -22.17 -15.06
N ALA A 179 10.33 -21.06 -15.61
CA ALA A 179 11.17 -21.07 -16.80
C ALA A 179 12.53 -21.76 -16.56
N GLU A 180 13.06 -21.71 -15.34
CA GLU A 180 14.35 -22.29 -14.95
C GLU A 180 14.22 -23.67 -14.29
N ARG A 181 13.01 -24.05 -13.85
CA ARG A 181 12.74 -25.25 -13.04
C ARG A 181 13.31 -26.55 -13.64
N ASP A 182 13.18 -26.75 -14.94
CA ASP A 182 13.68 -27.95 -15.61
C ASP A 182 15.21 -28.06 -15.58
N SER A 183 15.92 -26.93 -15.58
CA SER A 183 17.37 -26.90 -15.43
C SER A 183 17.77 -27.27 -14.00
N TYR A 184 17.08 -26.75 -13.00
CA TYR A 184 17.33 -27.11 -11.60
C TYR A 184 17.04 -28.58 -11.30
N LEU A 185 16.01 -29.17 -11.91
CA LEU A 185 15.77 -30.61 -11.82
C LEU A 185 16.94 -31.43 -12.37
N LYS A 186 17.55 -30.99 -13.48
CA LYS A 186 18.75 -31.65 -14.02
C LYS A 186 19.93 -31.52 -13.06
N PHE A 187 20.20 -30.34 -12.52
CA PHE A 187 21.29 -30.17 -11.53
C PHE A 187 21.07 -31.06 -10.31
N LEU A 188 19.83 -31.19 -9.85
CA LEU A 188 19.50 -32.08 -8.73
C LEU A 188 19.80 -33.56 -9.05
N THR A 189 19.60 -34.00 -10.31
CA THR A 189 19.93 -35.39 -10.71
C THR A 189 21.43 -35.66 -10.71
N TYR A 190 22.26 -34.67 -11.04
CA TYR A 190 23.73 -34.81 -11.04
C TYR A 190 24.36 -34.51 -9.68
N PHE A 191 23.58 -34.08 -8.69
CA PHE A 191 24.13 -33.55 -7.44
C PHE A 191 25.10 -34.50 -6.73
N THR A 192 24.79 -35.80 -6.67
CA THR A 192 25.69 -36.76 -6.01
C THR A 192 26.99 -36.93 -6.80
N ASP A 193 26.90 -37.03 -8.13
CA ASP A 193 28.07 -37.12 -9.01
C ASP A 193 28.93 -35.85 -8.92
N ASP A 194 28.29 -34.67 -8.87
CA ASP A 194 28.97 -33.38 -8.70
C ASP A 194 29.75 -33.33 -7.38
N LEU A 195 29.19 -33.84 -6.28
CA LEU A 195 29.90 -33.93 -5.00
C LEU A 195 31.10 -34.88 -5.07
N GLU A 196 30.95 -36.05 -5.70
CA GLU A 196 32.07 -37.00 -5.90
C GLU A 196 33.20 -36.38 -6.75
N VAL A 197 32.84 -35.56 -7.74
CA VAL A 197 33.80 -34.82 -8.54
C VAL A 197 34.52 -33.77 -7.70
N LEU A 198 33.77 -32.97 -6.93
CA LEU A 198 34.35 -31.91 -6.09
C LEU A 198 35.31 -32.48 -5.02
N GLN A 199 35.07 -33.69 -4.53
CA GLN A 199 35.97 -34.39 -3.60
C GLN A 199 37.28 -34.85 -4.26
N LYS A 200 37.36 -34.93 -5.58
CA LYS A 200 38.56 -35.33 -6.32
C LYS A 200 39.41 -34.15 -6.80
N ILE A 201 38.86 -32.93 -6.79
CA ILE A 201 39.55 -31.73 -7.29
C ILE A 201 40.30 -31.06 -6.13
N PRO A 202 41.64 -31.03 -6.13
CA PRO A 202 42.41 -30.34 -5.09
C PRO A 202 42.40 -28.83 -5.32
N VAL A 203 42.30 -28.07 -4.22
CA VAL A 203 42.52 -26.62 -4.24
C VAL A 203 44.02 -26.35 -4.26
N LEU A 204 44.49 -25.56 -5.23
CA LEU A 204 45.92 -25.26 -5.36
C LEU A 204 46.42 -24.51 -4.11
N PRO A 205 47.54 -24.93 -3.48
CA PRO A 205 48.06 -24.31 -2.27
C PRO A 205 48.25 -22.79 -2.38
N VAL A 206 48.70 -22.31 -3.55
CA VAL A 206 48.90 -20.88 -3.83
C VAL A 206 47.61 -20.05 -3.72
N LEU A 207 46.44 -20.66 -3.93
CA LEU A 207 45.15 -20.00 -3.77
C LEU A 207 44.76 -19.88 -2.30
N LEU A 208 45.04 -20.92 -1.51
CA LEU A 208 44.79 -20.95 -0.07
C LEU A 208 45.74 -19.98 0.66
N GLU A 209 46.99 -19.88 0.24
CA GLU A 209 47.97 -18.91 0.75
C GLU A 209 47.53 -17.48 0.44
N ALA A 210 47.11 -17.19 -0.79
CA ALA A 210 46.60 -15.88 -1.17
C ALA A 210 45.33 -15.48 -0.40
N GLU A 211 44.50 -16.45 0.00
CA GLU A 211 43.33 -16.22 0.84
C GLU A 211 43.71 -15.91 2.30
N LYS A 212 44.73 -16.60 2.84
CA LYS A 212 45.30 -16.32 4.18
C LYS A 212 45.95 -14.95 4.25
N GLU A 213 46.78 -14.58 3.27
CA GLU A 213 47.41 -13.26 3.19
C GLU A 213 46.35 -12.14 3.18
N LYS A 214 45.24 -12.32 2.46
CA LYS A 214 44.11 -11.37 2.45
C LYS A 214 43.34 -11.33 3.77
N ALA A 215 43.21 -12.46 4.47
CA ALA A 215 42.51 -12.53 5.75
C ALA A 215 43.31 -11.88 6.90
N GLU A 216 44.64 -11.87 6.82
CA GLU A 216 45.52 -11.20 7.78
C GLU A 216 45.50 -9.67 7.64
N GLU A 217 45.20 -9.15 6.46
CA GLU A 217 45.07 -7.71 6.19
C GLU A 217 43.72 -7.10 6.65
N GLU A 218 42.65 -7.91 6.77
CA GLU A 218 41.33 -7.48 7.28
C GLU A 218 40.71 -8.49 8.28
N PRO A 219 41.04 -8.42 9.59
CA PRO A 219 40.66 -9.44 10.58
C PRO A 219 39.16 -9.46 10.96
N SER A 220 38.34 -8.52 10.47
CA SER A 220 36.95 -8.33 10.94
C SER A 220 35.86 -9.13 10.21
N LYS A 221 36.18 -10.01 9.25
CA LYS A 221 35.13 -10.66 8.42
C LYS A 221 35.24 -12.17 8.13
N ASN A 222 36.32 -12.87 8.47
CA ASN A 222 36.51 -14.25 7.99
C ASN A 222 36.60 -15.30 9.10
N GLU A 223 35.47 -15.98 9.36
CA GLU A 223 35.37 -17.18 10.23
C GLU A 223 35.99 -18.45 9.59
N LEU A 224 36.36 -18.39 8.29
CA LEU A 224 37.07 -19.45 7.55
C LEU A 224 38.44 -19.80 8.15
N THR A 225 39.00 -18.94 9.00
CA THR A 225 40.31 -19.09 9.66
C THR A 225 40.40 -20.31 10.59
N ALA A 226 39.29 -20.84 11.10
CA ALA A 226 39.28 -21.97 12.03
C ALA A 226 39.66 -23.32 11.37
N ILE A 227 39.31 -23.51 10.09
CA ILE A 227 39.54 -24.79 9.37
C ILE A 227 41.02 -24.94 8.97
N PHE A 228 41.73 -23.82 8.82
CA PHE A 228 43.14 -23.80 8.41
C PHE A 228 44.14 -24.08 9.55
N HIS A 229 43.69 -24.17 10.81
CA HIS A 229 44.54 -24.45 11.96
C HIS A 229 44.57 -25.92 12.40
N GLU A 230 43.62 -26.75 11.94
CA GLU A 230 43.50 -28.16 12.35
C GLU A 230 43.85 -29.19 11.26
N THR A 231 44.09 -28.77 10.01
CA THR A 231 44.55 -29.71 8.98
C THR A 231 45.98 -30.17 9.27
N GLU A 232 46.13 -31.47 9.59
CA GLU A 232 47.41 -32.18 9.63
C GLU A 232 48.23 -31.82 8.39
N LYS A 233 49.53 -31.55 8.57
CA LYS A 233 50.45 -30.94 7.61
C LYS A 233 50.57 -31.60 6.22
N ASP A 234 49.86 -32.69 5.95
CA ASP A 234 49.94 -33.48 4.71
C ASP A 234 48.58 -33.69 3.99
N LYS A 235 47.45 -33.16 4.49
CA LYS A 235 46.15 -33.30 3.78
C LYS A 235 45.86 -32.10 2.89
N GLU A 236 45.77 -32.35 1.59
CA GLU A 236 45.32 -31.36 0.61
C GLU A 236 43.82 -31.11 0.72
N VAL A 237 43.44 -29.84 0.76
CA VAL A 237 42.03 -29.43 0.83
C VAL A 237 41.41 -29.56 -0.56
N THR A 238 40.31 -30.32 -0.64
CA THR A 238 39.55 -30.48 -1.88
C THR A 238 38.58 -29.33 -2.10
N LEU A 239 38.10 -29.13 -3.33
CA LEU A 239 37.13 -28.09 -3.63
C LEU A 239 35.81 -28.32 -2.88
N PHE A 240 35.42 -29.59 -2.66
CA PHE A 240 34.29 -29.95 -1.80
C PHE A 240 34.47 -29.48 -0.36
N GLU A 241 35.63 -29.75 0.24
CA GLU A 241 35.92 -29.33 1.61
C GLU A 241 35.96 -27.80 1.74
N TRP A 242 36.53 -27.10 0.76
CA TRP A 242 36.54 -25.63 0.73
C TRP A 242 35.14 -25.03 0.58
N ILE A 243 34.28 -25.59 -0.27
CA ILE A 243 32.88 -25.14 -0.41
C ILE A 243 32.09 -25.43 0.87
N SER A 244 32.25 -26.62 1.45
CA SER A 244 31.52 -27.04 2.66
C SER A 244 31.97 -26.26 3.91
N ALA A 245 33.24 -25.85 3.94
CA ALA A 245 33.83 -24.99 4.96
C ALA A 245 33.22 -23.58 5.00
N ALA A 246 32.64 -23.10 3.91
CA ALA A 246 32.09 -21.76 3.80
C ALA A 246 30.67 -21.61 4.39
N ASP A 247 29.93 -22.72 4.60
CA ASP A 247 28.58 -22.71 5.19
C ASP A 247 28.49 -23.60 6.44
N ASN A 248 28.75 -22.99 7.61
CA ASN A 248 28.66 -23.65 8.91
C ASN A 248 27.21 -23.96 9.36
N LYS A 249 26.18 -23.56 8.59
CA LYS A 249 24.77 -23.60 9.03
C LYS A 249 23.94 -24.72 8.41
N SER A 250 24.32 -25.23 7.22
CA SER A 250 23.54 -26.25 6.51
C SER A 250 24.45 -27.27 5.85
N THR A 251 24.14 -28.56 5.98
CA THR A 251 24.91 -29.62 5.30
C THR A 251 24.46 -29.77 3.84
N MET A 252 25.31 -30.38 3.00
CA MET A 252 24.99 -30.64 1.59
C MET A 252 23.77 -31.56 1.42
N GLU A 253 23.54 -32.49 2.35
CA GLU A 253 22.34 -33.33 2.36
C GLU A 253 21.08 -32.51 2.66
N GLN A 254 21.17 -31.54 3.57
CA GLN A 254 20.06 -30.63 3.84
C GLN A 254 19.77 -29.78 2.62
N LEU A 255 20.78 -29.24 1.94
CA LEU A 255 20.59 -28.48 0.71
C LEU A 255 19.83 -29.31 -0.34
N TYR A 256 20.27 -30.55 -0.57
CA TYR A 256 19.60 -31.47 -1.48
C TYR A 256 18.13 -31.70 -1.09
N GLU A 257 17.86 -32.01 0.17
CA GLU A 257 16.50 -32.28 0.67
C GLU A 257 15.59 -31.06 0.51
N HIS A 258 16.08 -29.85 0.82
CA HIS A 258 15.33 -28.61 0.65
C HIS A 258 15.03 -28.31 -0.82
N CYS A 259 16.01 -28.50 -1.71
CA CYS A 259 15.84 -28.30 -3.15
C CYS A 259 14.88 -29.33 -3.74
N SER A 260 15.04 -30.61 -3.39
CA SER A 260 14.20 -31.72 -3.84
C SER A 260 12.73 -31.50 -3.44
N LYS A 261 12.45 -31.34 -2.14
CA LYS A 261 11.08 -31.08 -1.66
C LYS A 261 10.51 -29.78 -2.21
N GLY A 262 11.34 -28.74 -2.32
CA GLY A 262 10.92 -27.47 -2.89
C GLY A 262 10.52 -27.58 -4.36
N LEU A 263 11.31 -28.27 -5.18
CA LEU A 263 10.99 -28.49 -6.60
C LEU A 263 9.72 -29.34 -6.77
N GLU A 264 9.49 -30.32 -5.89
CA GLU A 264 8.24 -31.10 -5.87
C GLU A 264 7.02 -30.24 -5.48
N GLN A 265 7.17 -29.41 -4.44
CA GLN A 265 6.08 -28.58 -3.91
C GLN A 265 5.71 -27.43 -4.86
N PHE A 266 6.71 -26.76 -5.43
CA PHE A 266 6.53 -25.61 -6.31
C PHE A 266 6.50 -26.05 -7.76
N ASP A 267 5.34 -26.52 -8.19
CA ASP A 267 5.07 -27.01 -9.53
C ASP A 267 4.02 -26.17 -10.29
N VAL A 268 3.63 -26.64 -11.48
CA VAL A 268 2.59 -25.98 -12.28
C VAL A 268 1.21 -26.04 -11.63
N HIS A 269 0.92 -27.10 -10.87
CA HIS A 269 -0.40 -27.30 -10.26
C HIS A 269 -0.64 -26.35 -9.09
N ILE A 270 0.35 -26.16 -8.22
CA ILE A 270 0.24 -25.18 -7.12
C ILE A 270 0.11 -23.76 -7.70
N PHE A 271 0.86 -23.44 -8.75
CA PHE A 271 0.78 -22.13 -9.39
C PHE A 271 -0.63 -21.87 -9.93
N GLN A 272 -1.16 -22.81 -10.70
CA GLN A 272 -2.49 -22.72 -11.27
C GLN A 272 -3.58 -22.65 -10.18
N SER A 273 -3.44 -23.42 -9.11
CA SER A 273 -4.35 -23.40 -7.96
C SER A 273 -4.41 -22.01 -7.30
N ILE A 274 -3.26 -21.38 -7.08
CA ILE A 274 -3.17 -20.02 -6.52
C ILE A 274 -3.79 -19.01 -7.49
N LYS A 275 -3.48 -19.07 -8.79
CA LYS A 275 -4.08 -18.19 -9.81
C LYS A 275 -5.60 -18.31 -9.85
N GLU A 276 -6.14 -19.52 -9.75
CA GLU A 276 -7.58 -19.76 -9.71
C GLU A 276 -8.23 -19.22 -8.44
N ASN A 277 -7.56 -19.29 -7.30
CA ASN A 277 -8.05 -18.72 -6.06
C ASN A 277 -8.13 -17.19 -6.15
N ILE A 278 -7.08 -16.56 -6.67
CA ILE A 278 -7.03 -15.11 -6.90
C ILE A 278 -8.11 -14.68 -7.92
N ALA A 279 -8.26 -15.42 -9.02
CA ALA A 279 -9.28 -15.15 -10.03
C ALA A 279 -10.71 -15.26 -9.48
N ARG A 280 -10.97 -16.22 -8.59
CA ARG A 280 -12.26 -16.36 -7.89
C ARG A 280 -12.54 -15.13 -7.02
N LEU A 281 -11.56 -14.68 -6.24
CA LEU A 281 -11.68 -13.48 -5.42
C LEU A 281 -11.99 -12.25 -6.27
N PHE A 282 -11.26 -12.02 -7.37
CA PHE A 282 -11.55 -10.90 -8.27
C PHE A 282 -12.94 -10.97 -8.90
N LYS A 283 -13.43 -12.18 -9.20
CA LYS A 283 -14.79 -12.38 -9.72
C LYS A 283 -15.85 -11.99 -8.68
N ASP A 284 -15.63 -12.31 -7.41
CA ASP A 284 -16.54 -11.95 -6.33
C ASP A 284 -16.57 -10.44 -6.06
N ILE A 285 -15.42 -9.76 -6.17
CA ILE A 285 -15.30 -8.30 -6.02
C ILE A 285 -15.99 -7.52 -7.15
N LYS A 286 -15.98 -8.06 -8.37
CA LYS A 286 -16.55 -7.41 -9.56
C LYS A 286 -18.08 -7.47 -9.63
N LYS A 287 -18.77 -8.08 -8.67
CA LYS A 287 -20.23 -8.17 -8.65
C LYS A 287 -20.84 -6.76 -8.47
N PRO A 288 -21.51 -6.18 -9.50
CA PRO A 288 -21.93 -4.77 -9.49
C PRO A 288 -23.00 -4.46 -8.45
N GLN A 289 -23.85 -5.45 -8.14
CA GLN A 289 -24.96 -5.32 -7.17
C GLN A 289 -24.48 -4.99 -5.74
N ALA A 290 -23.20 -5.25 -5.43
CA ALA A 290 -22.63 -4.98 -4.13
C ALA A 290 -21.83 -3.66 -4.06
N ARG A 291 -21.38 -3.13 -5.20
CA ARG A 291 -20.56 -1.91 -5.29
C ARG A 291 -21.37 -0.63 -5.26
N GLU A 292 -22.52 -0.62 -5.93
CA GLU A 292 -23.35 0.58 -6.05
C GLU A 292 -24.66 0.44 -5.27
N VAL A 293 -25.05 1.51 -4.57
CA VAL A 293 -26.44 1.69 -4.16
C VAL A 293 -27.18 2.26 -5.37
N GLN A 294 -27.68 1.36 -6.23
CA GLN A 294 -28.38 1.76 -7.45
C GLN A 294 -29.49 2.77 -7.15
N GLY A 295 -29.51 3.88 -7.92
CA GLY A 295 -30.51 4.94 -7.76
C GLY A 295 -30.36 5.79 -6.49
N ILE A 296 -29.25 5.72 -5.76
CA ILE A 296 -29.05 6.58 -4.57
C ILE A 296 -29.05 8.06 -4.93
N GLY A 297 -28.47 8.44 -6.08
CA GLY A 297 -28.50 9.83 -6.57
C GLY A 297 -29.94 10.32 -6.79
N ASP A 298 -30.76 9.55 -7.51
CA ASP A 298 -32.16 9.88 -7.75
C ASP A 298 -32.98 9.94 -6.46
N ARG A 299 -32.69 9.03 -5.51
CA ARG A 299 -33.31 9.03 -4.17
C ARG A 299 -32.95 10.27 -3.37
N LEU A 300 -31.67 10.64 -3.31
CA LEU A 300 -31.21 11.83 -2.61
C LEU A 300 -31.75 13.11 -3.25
N PHE A 301 -31.83 13.16 -4.58
CA PHE A 301 -32.49 14.25 -5.30
C PHE A 301 -33.98 14.37 -4.96
N GLY A 302 -34.69 13.23 -4.88
CA GLY A 302 -36.07 13.19 -4.43
C GLY A 302 -36.25 13.69 -2.99
N LEU A 303 -35.32 13.35 -2.09
CA LEU A 303 -35.31 13.84 -0.71
C LEU A 303 -35.04 15.34 -0.61
N GLU A 304 -34.15 15.88 -1.45
CA GLU A 304 -33.92 17.33 -1.57
C GLU A 304 -35.18 18.06 -2.05
N THR A 305 -35.92 17.47 -2.99
CA THR A 305 -37.21 18.01 -3.45
C THR A 305 -38.24 18.04 -2.32
N LEU A 306 -38.34 16.96 -1.54
CA LEU A 306 -39.20 16.88 -0.35
C LEU A 306 -38.81 17.89 0.73
N LYS A 307 -37.51 18.15 0.89
CA LYS A 307 -37.01 19.18 1.82
C LYS A 307 -37.45 20.57 1.39
N VAL A 308 -37.43 20.88 0.09
CA VAL A 308 -37.94 22.17 -0.44
C VAL A 308 -39.44 22.28 -0.22
N GLU A 309 -40.21 21.25 -0.54
CA GLU A 309 -41.67 21.20 -0.30
C GLU A 309 -42.01 21.42 1.18
N ALA A 310 -41.25 20.80 2.10
CA ALA A 310 -41.41 21.00 3.54
C ALA A 310 -41.18 22.46 3.97
N LYS A 311 -40.19 23.15 3.38
CA LYS A 311 -39.94 24.58 3.64
C LYS A 311 -41.10 25.45 3.19
N GLU A 312 -41.64 25.17 2.01
CA GLU A 312 -42.82 25.87 1.47
C GLU A 312 -44.04 25.66 2.37
N ILE A 313 -44.27 24.45 2.87
CA ILE A 313 -45.35 24.14 3.80
C ILE A 313 -45.20 24.91 5.12
N VAL A 314 -44.01 24.95 5.71
CA VAL A 314 -43.77 25.72 6.95
C VAL A 314 -43.96 27.22 6.71
N GLN A 315 -43.56 27.74 5.54
CA GLN A 315 -43.81 29.14 5.18
C GLN A 315 -45.32 29.43 5.07
N GLN A 316 -46.10 28.53 4.46
CA GLN A 316 -47.56 28.66 4.41
C GLN A 316 -48.19 28.67 5.81
N LEU A 317 -47.71 27.81 6.72
CA LEU A 317 -48.18 27.77 8.12
C LEU A 317 -47.82 29.05 8.88
N TYR A 318 -46.64 29.62 8.62
CA TYR A 318 -46.25 30.92 9.16
C TYR A 318 -47.21 32.03 8.70
N ASP A 319 -47.46 32.13 7.39
CA ASP A 319 -48.32 33.17 6.82
C ASP A 319 -49.75 33.05 7.37
N LEU A 320 -50.26 31.82 7.54
CA LEU A 320 -51.55 31.56 8.17
C LEU A 320 -51.54 32.02 9.64
N ALA A 321 -50.55 31.62 10.46
CA ALA A 321 -50.45 32.03 11.86
C ALA A 321 -50.35 33.57 12.01
N GLN A 322 -49.60 34.24 11.12
CA GLN A 322 -49.53 35.71 11.10
C GLN A 322 -50.87 36.37 10.75
N SER A 323 -51.69 35.74 9.90
CA SER A 323 -53.02 36.25 9.59
C SER A 323 -53.96 36.18 10.81
N PHE A 324 -53.88 35.11 11.62
CA PHE A 324 -54.60 35.02 12.90
C PHE A 324 -54.19 36.11 13.88
N LEU A 325 -52.88 36.36 14.01
CA LEU A 325 -52.36 37.41 14.89
C LEU A 325 -52.85 38.81 14.47
N LYS A 326 -52.82 39.12 13.17
CA LYS A 326 -53.34 40.39 12.65
C LYS A 326 -54.83 40.55 12.92
N ASN A 327 -55.61 39.48 12.75
CA ASN A 327 -57.03 39.47 13.03
C ASN A 327 -57.32 39.68 14.52
N GLN A 328 -56.56 39.04 15.41
CA GLN A 328 -56.69 39.24 16.87
C GLN A 328 -56.41 40.70 17.28
N ILE A 329 -55.39 41.34 16.69
CA ILE A 329 -55.03 42.75 16.99
C ILE A 329 -56.10 43.71 16.45
N SER A 330 -56.73 43.38 15.32
CA SER A 330 -57.71 44.24 14.65
C SER A 330 -59.09 44.20 15.31
N VAL A 331 -59.40 43.17 16.10
CA VAL A 331 -60.65 43.10 16.88
C VAL A 331 -60.51 43.95 18.14
N ASN A 332 -60.92 45.22 18.05
CA ASN A 332 -61.17 46.05 19.23
C ASN A 332 -62.37 45.47 19.99
N SER A 333 -62.21 45.24 21.29
CA SER A 333 -63.04 44.36 22.12
C SER A 333 -64.53 44.74 22.28
N GLU A 334 -65.06 45.78 21.63
CA GLU A 334 -66.34 46.36 22.07
C GLU A 334 -67.39 46.76 21.03
N LYS A 335 -67.24 46.60 19.69
CA LYS A 335 -68.28 47.19 18.80
C LYS A 335 -68.95 46.44 17.65
N ASP A 336 -68.55 45.24 17.20
CA ASP A 336 -69.31 44.57 16.14
C ASP A 336 -69.36 43.04 16.27
N GLN A 337 -70.45 42.53 16.85
CA GLN A 337 -70.68 41.09 17.02
C GLN A 337 -70.81 40.33 15.69
N MET A 338 -71.32 41.00 14.63
CA MET A 338 -71.37 40.41 13.29
C MET A 338 -69.97 40.18 12.69
N ILE A 339 -69.04 41.10 12.90
CA ILE A 339 -67.64 40.97 12.44
C ILE A 339 -66.95 39.83 13.21
N LEU A 340 -67.25 39.68 14.50
CA LEU A 340 -66.72 38.59 15.32
C LEU A 340 -67.22 37.22 14.85
N ASP A 341 -68.50 37.10 14.47
CA ASP A 341 -69.08 35.86 13.94
C ASP A 341 -68.51 35.49 12.56
N GLU A 342 -68.35 36.46 11.67
CA GLU A 342 -67.71 36.26 10.37
C GLU A 342 -66.24 35.85 10.53
N LEU A 343 -65.52 36.50 11.44
CA LEU A 343 -64.14 36.17 11.75
C LEU A 343 -64.02 34.77 12.36
N CYS A 344 -64.88 34.40 13.30
CA CYS A 344 -64.89 33.06 13.89
C CYS A 344 -65.21 31.99 12.84
N THR A 345 -66.06 32.29 11.86
CA THR A 345 -66.33 31.37 10.74
C THR A 345 -65.09 31.20 9.85
N SER A 346 -64.41 32.31 9.53
CA SER A 346 -63.17 32.31 8.75
C SER A 346 -62.03 31.56 9.47
N HIS A 347 -61.80 31.86 10.75
CA HIS A 347 -60.81 31.18 11.60
C HIS A 347 -61.05 29.67 11.68
N ARG A 348 -62.30 29.23 11.72
CA ARG A 348 -62.63 27.80 11.71
C ARG A 348 -62.14 27.13 10.42
N ALA A 349 -62.41 27.74 9.26
CA ALA A 349 -61.95 27.22 7.98
C ALA A 349 -60.41 27.25 7.86
N GLN A 350 -59.77 28.32 8.33
CA GLN A 350 -58.32 28.46 8.29
C GLN A 350 -57.60 27.50 9.25
N LEU A 351 -58.16 27.20 10.44
CA LEU A 351 -57.60 26.20 11.35
C LEU A 351 -57.65 24.78 10.77
N LEU A 352 -58.73 24.44 10.06
CA LEU A 352 -58.81 23.18 9.33
C LEU A 352 -57.74 23.13 8.22
N LEU A 353 -57.50 24.24 7.53
CA LEU A 353 -56.42 24.35 6.55
C LEU A 353 -55.04 24.20 7.21
N ILE A 354 -54.78 24.86 8.34
CA ILE A 354 -53.54 24.70 9.12
C ILE A 354 -53.31 23.24 9.47
N ASN A 355 -54.32 22.55 10.02
CA ASN A 355 -54.17 21.15 10.38
C ASN A 355 -53.89 20.27 9.15
N THR A 356 -54.63 20.42 8.05
CA THR A 356 -54.39 19.63 6.83
C THR A 356 -53.00 19.88 6.24
N THR A 357 -52.52 21.12 6.25
CA THR A 357 -51.17 21.50 5.80
C THR A 357 -50.09 20.93 6.73
N TYR A 358 -50.30 20.96 8.04
CA TYR A 358 -49.41 20.32 9.02
C TYR A 358 -49.33 18.79 8.82
N GLN A 359 -50.46 18.12 8.54
CA GLN A 359 -50.47 16.69 8.23
C GLN A 359 -49.63 16.35 6.98
N LYS A 360 -49.63 17.22 5.96
CA LYS A 360 -48.75 17.04 4.78
C LYS A 360 -47.28 17.07 5.18
N LEU A 361 -46.88 17.99 6.06
CA LEU A 361 -45.51 18.06 6.58
C LEU A 361 -45.12 16.78 7.33
N LYS A 362 -46.00 16.25 8.20
CA LYS A 362 -45.78 14.96 8.86
C LYS A 362 -45.63 13.82 7.85
N GLY A 363 -46.44 13.84 6.79
CA GLY A 363 -46.32 12.89 5.68
C GLY A 363 -44.96 12.95 4.98
N ILE A 364 -44.41 14.14 4.74
CA ILE A 364 -43.06 14.32 4.19
C ILE A 364 -42.01 13.75 5.16
N LYS A 365 -42.10 14.09 6.44
CA LYS A 365 -41.17 13.59 7.45
C LYS A 365 -41.15 12.06 7.50
N GLN A 366 -42.32 11.43 7.53
CA GLN A 366 -42.43 9.98 7.53
C GLN A 366 -41.81 9.36 6.27
N ARG A 367 -41.97 10.00 5.10
CA ARG A 367 -41.33 9.54 3.85
C ARG A 367 -39.79 9.63 3.95
N CYS A 368 -39.25 10.73 4.47
CA CYS A 368 -37.80 10.87 4.69
C CYS A 368 -37.28 9.82 5.68
N PHE A 369 -38.01 9.58 6.77
CA PHE A 369 -37.64 8.58 7.77
C PHE A 369 -37.70 7.15 7.23
N ASN A 370 -38.73 6.80 6.48
CA ASN A 370 -38.83 5.50 5.80
C ASN A 370 -37.70 5.31 4.79
N ALA A 371 -37.31 6.36 4.06
CA ALA A 371 -36.16 6.31 3.16
C ALA A 371 -34.85 6.05 3.91
N LYS A 372 -34.63 6.69 5.06
CA LYS A 372 -33.48 6.44 5.95
C LYS A 372 -33.45 5.00 6.45
N LYS A 373 -34.59 4.45 6.90
CA LYS A 373 -34.71 3.04 7.31
C LYS A 373 -34.32 2.08 6.19
N GLU A 374 -34.78 2.32 4.97
CA GLU A 374 -34.43 1.51 3.80
C GLU A 374 -32.95 1.65 3.42
N LEU A 375 -32.38 2.86 3.52
CA LEU A 375 -30.96 3.08 3.28
C LEU A 375 -30.11 2.30 4.27
N ILE A 376 -30.46 2.30 5.56
CA ILE A 376 -29.74 1.57 6.61
C ILE A 376 -29.75 0.06 6.36
N LYS A 377 -30.90 -0.53 6.03
CA LYS A 377 -30.98 -1.96 5.66
C LYS A 377 -30.10 -2.28 4.44
N SER A 378 -30.11 -1.37 3.47
CA SER A 378 -29.33 -1.49 2.23
C SER A 378 -27.82 -1.38 2.46
N LEU A 379 -27.40 -0.47 3.35
CA LEU A 379 -26.00 -0.29 3.74
C LEU A 379 -25.51 -1.45 4.59
N HIS A 380 -26.29 -1.90 5.57
CA HIS A 380 -25.95 -3.07 6.42
C HIS A 380 -25.58 -4.29 5.58
N SER A 381 -26.41 -4.62 4.59
CA SER A 381 -26.17 -5.76 3.69
C SER A 381 -24.89 -5.61 2.87
N ARG A 382 -24.52 -4.38 2.50
CA ARG A 382 -23.31 -4.07 1.72
C ARG A 382 -22.06 -4.02 2.59
N LEU A 383 -22.12 -3.42 3.78
CA LEU A 383 -21.02 -3.42 4.74
C LEU A 383 -20.64 -4.86 5.12
N ARG A 384 -21.64 -5.74 5.32
CA ARG A 384 -21.40 -7.18 5.50
C ARG A 384 -20.65 -7.82 4.33
N TRP A 385 -21.02 -7.44 3.10
CA TRP A 385 -20.33 -7.92 1.92
C TRP A 385 -18.89 -7.39 1.85
N VAL A 386 -18.66 -6.10 2.13
CA VAL A 386 -17.31 -5.51 2.18
C VAL A 386 -16.44 -6.25 3.20
N MET A 387 -16.94 -6.46 4.42
CA MET A 387 -16.23 -7.23 5.44
C MET A 387 -15.87 -8.64 4.97
N SER A 388 -16.80 -9.36 4.34
CA SER A 388 -16.52 -10.70 3.81
C SER A 388 -15.47 -10.69 2.70
N ILE A 389 -15.45 -9.66 1.86
CA ILE A 389 -14.44 -9.50 0.80
C ILE A 389 -13.08 -9.16 1.41
N GLU A 390 -13.03 -8.23 2.36
CA GLU A 390 -11.81 -7.83 3.04
C GLU A 390 -11.18 -9.03 3.77
N ASP A 391 -11.99 -9.81 4.50
CA ASP A 391 -11.52 -11.05 5.15
C ASP A 391 -10.95 -12.04 4.14
N ASN A 392 -11.59 -12.20 2.97
CA ASN A 392 -11.09 -13.07 1.90
C ASN A 392 -9.78 -12.54 1.31
N ILE A 393 -9.64 -11.23 1.10
CA ILE A 393 -8.40 -10.60 0.62
C ILE A 393 -7.28 -10.89 1.61
N ILE A 394 -7.51 -10.65 2.91
CA ILE A 394 -6.50 -10.89 3.95
C ILE A 394 -6.03 -12.34 3.96
N GLN A 395 -6.96 -13.31 3.86
CA GLN A 395 -6.60 -14.73 3.85
C GLN A 395 -5.78 -15.14 2.62
N VAL A 396 -6.18 -14.70 1.43
CA VAL A 396 -5.46 -15.00 0.19
C VAL A 396 -4.11 -14.30 0.17
N ASP A 397 -4.04 -13.06 0.64
CA ASP A 397 -2.82 -12.28 0.72
C ASP A 397 -1.79 -12.86 1.70
N GLN A 398 -2.21 -13.28 2.89
CA GLN A 398 -1.34 -13.99 3.84
C GLN A 398 -0.76 -15.27 3.22
N THR A 399 -1.61 -16.02 2.52
CA THR A 399 -1.19 -17.22 1.80
C THR A 399 -0.16 -16.88 0.73
N LEU A 400 -0.42 -15.85 -0.07
CA LEU A 400 0.46 -15.35 -1.13
C LEU A 400 1.84 -14.96 -0.59
N VAL A 401 1.89 -14.21 0.52
CA VAL A 401 3.14 -13.79 1.18
C VAL A 401 3.96 -15.00 1.61
N ILE A 402 3.32 -16.01 2.23
CA ILE A 402 4.00 -17.24 2.66
C ILE A 402 4.59 -17.98 1.45
N TYR A 403 3.82 -18.18 0.38
CA TYR A 403 4.32 -18.84 -0.83
C TYR A 403 5.45 -18.04 -1.49
N HIS A 404 5.36 -16.71 -1.51
CA HIS A 404 6.38 -15.84 -2.10
C HIS A 404 7.72 -15.95 -1.35
N GLU A 405 7.70 -15.85 -0.02
CA GLU A 405 8.91 -15.95 0.80
C GLU A 405 9.52 -17.35 0.74
N ASN A 406 8.69 -18.40 0.73
CA ASN A 406 9.17 -19.78 0.56
C ASN A 406 9.80 -20.01 -0.81
N LEU A 407 9.17 -19.51 -1.88
CA LEU A 407 9.73 -19.59 -3.23
C LEU A 407 11.06 -18.84 -3.33
N LYS A 408 11.15 -17.65 -2.74
CA LYS A 408 12.39 -16.84 -2.70
C LYS A 408 13.51 -17.56 -1.95
N ARG A 409 13.19 -18.22 -0.84
CA ARG A 409 14.15 -19.04 -0.10
C ARG A 409 14.60 -20.25 -0.92
N LEU A 410 13.66 -20.95 -1.57
CA LEU A 410 13.97 -22.07 -2.45
C LEU A 410 14.90 -21.65 -3.58
N ARG A 411 14.61 -20.53 -4.27
CA ARG A 411 15.46 -20.01 -5.36
C ARG A 411 16.90 -19.80 -4.93
N ARG A 412 17.15 -19.24 -3.73
CA ARG A 412 18.51 -19.08 -3.21
C ARG A 412 19.23 -20.43 -3.04
N HIS A 413 18.54 -21.45 -2.54
CA HIS A 413 19.13 -22.79 -2.45
C HIS A 413 19.39 -23.41 -3.84
N LEU A 414 18.49 -23.18 -4.80
CA LEU A 414 18.65 -23.64 -6.18
C LEU A 414 19.81 -22.92 -6.92
N GLU A 415 20.05 -21.65 -6.61
CA GLU A 415 21.23 -20.92 -7.10
C GLU A 415 22.52 -21.53 -6.56
N VAL A 416 22.57 -21.92 -5.28
CA VAL A 416 23.72 -22.65 -4.71
C VAL A 416 23.89 -24.02 -5.36
N LEU A 417 22.79 -24.76 -5.58
CA LEU A 417 22.81 -26.03 -6.30
C LEU A 417 23.43 -25.88 -7.70
N GLN A 418 23.03 -24.84 -8.44
CA GLN A 418 23.62 -24.52 -9.73
C GLN A 418 25.11 -24.17 -9.63
N GLN A 419 25.52 -23.41 -8.62
CA GLN A 419 26.92 -23.07 -8.40
C GLN A 419 27.77 -24.31 -8.10
N ILE A 420 27.27 -25.25 -7.31
CA ILE A 420 27.94 -26.53 -7.03
C ILE A 420 28.16 -27.30 -8.34
N HIS A 421 27.14 -27.39 -9.20
CA HIS A 421 27.24 -28.04 -10.49
C HIS A 421 28.28 -27.38 -11.42
N LEU A 422 28.35 -26.05 -11.43
CA LEU A 422 29.26 -25.29 -12.31
C LEU A 422 30.69 -25.17 -11.75
N ALA A 423 30.90 -25.37 -10.45
CA ALA A 423 32.15 -25.12 -9.76
C ALA A 423 33.36 -25.88 -10.35
N PRO A 424 33.28 -27.19 -10.70
CA PRO A 424 34.41 -27.92 -11.29
C PRO A 424 34.97 -27.26 -12.56
N ALA A 425 34.07 -27.00 -13.54
CA ALA A 425 34.46 -26.43 -14.82
C ALA A 425 34.94 -24.98 -14.68
N ALA A 426 34.25 -24.19 -13.84
CA ALA A 426 34.62 -22.81 -13.57
C ALA A 426 36.01 -22.70 -12.91
N TYR A 427 36.29 -23.56 -11.93
CA TYR A 427 37.59 -23.60 -11.24
C TYR A 427 38.73 -23.91 -12.21
N LEU A 428 38.63 -25.01 -12.96
CA LEU A 428 39.69 -25.43 -13.90
C LEU A 428 39.93 -24.42 -15.02
N SER A 429 38.86 -23.84 -15.56
CA SER A 429 38.95 -22.79 -16.58
C SER A 429 39.63 -21.54 -16.04
N THR A 430 39.31 -21.16 -14.79
CA THR A 430 39.90 -19.98 -14.13
C THR A 430 41.38 -20.20 -13.85
N VAL A 431 41.78 -21.38 -13.36
CA VAL A 431 43.19 -21.73 -13.15
C VAL A 431 43.98 -21.61 -14.45
N THR A 432 43.44 -22.16 -15.54
CA THR A 432 44.06 -22.10 -16.87
C THR A 432 44.18 -20.66 -17.38
N GLU A 433 43.15 -19.85 -17.20
CA GLU A 433 43.13 -18.46 -17.65
C GLU A 433 44.10 -17.58 -16.83
N VAL A 434 44.20 -17.79 -15.52
CA VAL A 434 45.17 -17.11 -14.65
C VAL A 434 46.59 -17.42 -15.11
N PHE A 435 46.91 -18.69 -15.35
CA PHE A 435 48.22 -19.09 -15.88
C PHE A 435 48.49 -18.39 -17.22
N ARG A 436 47.54 -18.45 -18.17
CA ARG A 436 47.67 -17.83 -19.50
C ARG A 436 47.94 -16.33 -19.42
N ARG A 437 47.20 -15.59 -18.59
CA ARG A 437 47.38 -14.15 -18.39
C ARG A 437 48.73 -13.80 -17.78
N ARG A 438 49.18 -14.58 -16.78
CA ARG A 438 50.50 -14.38 -16.17
C ARG A 438 51.62 -14.59 -17.19
N THR A 439 51.58 -15.70 -17.93
CA THR A 439 52.55 -15.98 -18.99
C THR A 439 52.60 -14.85 -20.01
N PHE A 440 51.43 -14.38 -20.48
CA PHE A 440 51.36 -13.25 -21.40
C PHE A 440 51.96 -11.97 -20.81
N SER A 441 51.51 -11.57 -19.61
CA SER A 441 51.97 -10.32 -18.96
C SER A 441 53.48 -10.29 -18.74
N GLN A 442 54.07 -11.42 -18.32
CA GLN A 442 55.51 -11.55 -18.12
C GLN A 442 56.27 -11.40 -19.43
N SER A 443 55.88 -12.17 -20.47
CA SER A 443 56.53 -12.08 -21.78
C SER A 443 56.35 -10.70 -22.42
N PHE A 444 55.17 -10.11 -22.30
CA PHE A 444 54.87 -8.79 -22.84
C PHE A 444 55.68 -7.69 -22.14
N LEU A 445 55.75 -7.69 -20.81
CA LEU A 445 56.50 -6.69 -20.06
C LEU A 445 58.01 -6.81 -20.30
N LEU A 446 58.54 -8.03 -20.42
CA LEU A 446 59.95 -8.25 -20.78
C LEU A 446 60.24 -7.67 -22.18
N TRP A 447 59.47 -8.09 -23.18
CA TRP A 447 59.61 -7.61 -24.55
C TRP A 447 59.47 -6.08 -24.66
N ALA A 448 58.46 -5.50 -24.02
CA ALA A 448 58.20 -4.06 -24.09
C ALA A 448 59.29 -3.26 -23.35
N SER A 449 59.86 -3.80 -22.27
CA SER A 449 60.97 -3.17 -21.54
C SER A 449 62.26 -3.19 -22.36
N GLU A 450 62.56 -4.30 -23.02
CA GLU A 450 63.71 -4.42 -23.93
C GLU A 450 63.58 -3.44 -25.11
N LEU A 451 62.40 -3.36 -25.73
CA LEU A 451 62.13 -2.43 -26.82
C LEU A 451 62.26 -0.97 -26.36
N ALA A 452 61.71 -0.63 -25.19
CA ALA A 452 61.81 0.72 -24.65
C ALA A 452 63.26 1.13 -24.36
N CYS A 453 64.06 0.22 -23.80
CA CYS A 453 65.48 0.45 -23.56
C CYS A 453 66.25 0.68 -24.87
N HIS A 454 65.97 -0.12 -25.90
CA HIS A 454 66.59 0.00 -27.21
C HIS A 454 66.26 1.35 -27.88
N LEU A 455 64.97 1.71 -27.91
CA LEU A 455 64.52 2.98 -28.50
C LEU A 455 65.00 4.20 -27.71
N LEU A 456 65.07 4.10 -26.38
CA LEU A 456 65.66 5.14 -25.53
C LEU A 456 67.14 5.36 -25.85
N THR A 457 67.88 4.28 -26.11
CA THR A 457 69.30 4.35 -26.51
C THR A 457 69.45 5.08 -27.84
N ILE A 458 68.73 4.66 -28.88
CA ILE A 458 68.76 5.31 -30.21
C ILE A 458 68.36 6.79 -30.11
N HIS A 459 67.29 7.09 -29.37
CA HIS A 459 66.82 8.46 -29.18
C HIS A 459 67.87 9.34 -28.49
N ASN A 460 68.49 8.85 -27.42
CA ASN A 460 69.51 9.59 -26.69
C ASN A 460 70.78 9.81 -27.52
N GLU A 461 71.23 8.82 -28.29
CA GLU A 461 72.36 8.96 -29.20
C GLU A 461 72.10 10.03 -30.26
N GLU A 462 70.94 10.03 -30.91
CA GLU A 462 70.58 11.02 -31.93
C GLU A 462 70.40 12.43 -31.33
N VAL A 463 69.72 12.54 -30.18
CA VAL A 463 69.58 13.82 -29.46
C VAL A 463 70.95 14.37 -29.06
N THR A 464 71.85 13.51 -28.59
CA THR A 464 73.21 13.91 -28.22
C THR A 464 73.99 14.39 -29.44
N ARG A 465 73.97 13.63 -30.55
CA ARG A 465 74.63 13.99 -31.81
C ARG A 465 74.12 15.34 -32.36
N ARG A 466 72.80 15.57 -32.36
CA ARG A 466 72.21 16.84 -32.81
C ARG A 466 72.59 18.00 -31.89
N LYS A 467 72.61 17.79 -30.57
CA LYS A 467 73.04 18.82 -29.60
C LYS A 467 74.52 19.17 -29.75
N GLU A 468 75.38 18.18 -29.94
CA GLU A 468 76.82 18.38 -30.17
C GLU A 468 77.08 19.14 -31.47
N PHE A 469 76.39 18.77 -32.56
CA PHE A 469 76.50 19.48 -33.83
C PHE A 469 75.96 20.91 -33.73
N GLN A 470 74.78 21.08 -33.11
CA GLN A 470 74.17 22.39 -32.90
C GLN A 470 75.10 23.29 -32.09
N ALA A 471 75.76 22.79 -31.04
CA ALA A 471 76.72 23.57 -30.25
C ALA A 471 77.92 24.09 -31.06
N GLN A 472 78.32 23.40 -32.14
CA GLN A 472 79.37 23.87 -33.06
C GLN A 472 78.84 24.84 -34.12
N TYR A 473 77.57 24.71 -34.49
CA TYR A 473 76.94 25.45 -35.60
C TYR A 473 76.16 26.70 -35.13
N GLU A 474 75.85 26.77 -33.83
CA GLU A 474 75.14 27.87 -33.18
C GLU A 474 75.93 29.17 -33.31
N GLY A 475 75.28 30.21 -33.84
CA GLY A 475 75.92 31.51 -34.12
C GLY A 475 76.63 31.61 -35.47
N HIS A 476 76.73 30.53 -36.26
CA HIS A 476 77.33 30.56 -37.59
C HIS A 476 76.38 31.16 -38.65
N PHE A 477 76.87 32.01 -39.56
CA PHE A 477 76.03 32.70 -40.55
C PHE A 477 75.32 31.75 -41.54
N LEU A 478 75.90 30.55 -41.78
CA LEU A 478 75.31 29.49 -42.62
C LEU A 478 74.01 28.91 -42.03
N ASN A 479 73.69 29.16 -40.76
CA ASN A 479 72.44 28.73 -40.15
C ASN A 479 71.20 29.27 -40.89
N SER A 480 71.34 30.43 -41.55
CA SER A 480 70.31 31.00 -42.43
C SER A 480 70.00 30.16 -43.69
N LEU A 481 70.92 29.30 -44.12
CA LEU A 481 70.76 28.46 -45.31
C LEU A 481 70.09 27.10 -45.01
N PHE A 482 70.04 26.68 -43.74
CA PHE A 482 69.54 25.35 -43.34
C PHE A 482 68.57 25.45 -42.15
N PRO A 483 67.34 25.94 -42.37
CA PRO A 483 66.34 26.05 -41.30
C PRO A 483 65.94 24.67 -40.76
N GLY A 484 65.68 24.58 -39.45
CA GLY A 484 65.26 23.33 -38.79
C GLY A 484 66.40 22.44 -38.27
N MET A 485 67.68 22.82 -38.43
CA MET A 485 68.82 22.05 -37.91
C MET A 485 68.83 21.92 -36.37
N GLY A 486 68.11 22.77 -35.65
CA GLY A 486 67.92 22.69 -34.20
C GLY A 486 66.81 21.74 -33.74
N ASP A 487 66.06 21.12 -34.66
CA ASP A 487 64.94 20.25 -34.31
C ASP A 487 65.42 18.96 -33.66
N LEU A 488 64.80 18.59 -32.54
CA LEU A 488 65.04 17.32 -31.86
C LEU A 488 63.90 16.33 -32.20
N PRO A 489 64.23 15.04 -32.42
CA PRO A 489 63.18 14.03 -32.57
C PRO A 489 62.34 13.94 -31.29
N PRO A 490 61.02 13.69 -31.36
CA PRO A 490 60.21 13.43 -30.19
C PRO A 490 60.57 12.08 -29.55
N SER A 491 60.39 11.95 -28.23
CA SER A 491 60.48 10.65 -27.58
C SER A 491 59.27 9.79 -27.96
N PHE A 492 59.50 8.57 -28.44
CA PHE A 492 58.45 7.61 -28.77
C PHE A 492 58.83 6.23 -28.23
N ALA A 493 57.93 5.61 -27.47
CA ALA A 493 58.11 4.28 -26.89
C ALA A 493 59.45 4.10 -26.11
N THR A 494 59.91 5.14 -25.41
CA THR A 494 61.16 5.12 -24.62
C THR A 494 60.96 4.75 -23.15
N GLN A 495 59.72 4.46 -22.75
CA GLN A 495 59.35 4.06 -21.40
C GLN A 495 58.64 2.71 -21.44
N ALA A 496 58.98 1.83 -20.51
CA ALA A 496 58.29 0.55 -20.37
C ALA A 496 56.83 0.76 -19.95
N PRO A 497 55.91 -0.12 -20.37
CA PRO A 497 54.52 -0.10 -19.89
C PRO A 497 54.42 -0.25 -18.38
N ALA A 498 53.34 0.27 -17.79
CA ALA A 498 53.01 0.00 -16.39
C ALA A 498 52.80 -1.51 -16.16
N ILE A 499 53.20 -2.00 -14.99
CA ILE A 499 52.99 -3.39 -14.59
C ILE A 499 51.48 -3.63 -14.45
N PHE A 500 50.99 -4.73 -15.02
CA PHE A 500 49.61 -5.20 -14.90
C PHE A 500 49.60 -6.69 -14.55
N ASP A 501 48.46 -7.20 -14.10
CA ASP A 501 48.26 -8.60 -13.66
C ASP A 501 49.14 -9.05 -12.47
N SER A 502 49.74 -8.09 -11.74
CA SER A 502 50.57 -8.35 -10.55
C SER A 502 49.82 -9.04 -9.40
N ASN A 503 48.51 -8.83 -9.31
CA ASN A 503 47.65 -9.34 -8.25
C ASN A 503 47.05 -10.73 -8.55
N LEU A 504 47.33 -11.30 -9.73
CA LEU A 504 46.90 -12.66 -10.05
C LEU A 504 47.67 -13.68 -9.16
N PRO A 505 47.02 -14.76 -8.67
CA PRO A 505 47.70 -15.80 -7.92
C PRO A 505 48.88 -16.39 -8.70
N LYS A 506 49.95 -16.79 -8.00
CA LYS A 506 51.20 -17.27 -8.63
C LYS A 506 51.12 -18.72 -9.12
N ILE A 507 50.09 -19.03 -9.92
CA ILE A 507 49.90 -20.35 -10.53
C ILE A 507 50.99 -20.59 -11.57
N THR A 508 51.61 -21.77 -11.51
CA THR A 508 52.72 -22.20 -12.38
C THR A 508 52.27 -23.23 -13.42
N GLU A 509 53.14 -23.50 -14.41
CA GLU A 509 52.89 -24.55 -15.41
C GLU A 509 52.82 -25.94 -14.76
N GLU A 510 53.61 -26.17 -13.70
CA GLU A 510 53.60 -27.42 -12.94
C GLU A 510 52.26 -27.65 -12.24
N ASP A 511 51.63 -26.60 -11.70
CA ASP A 511 50.30 -26.68 -11.07
C ASP A 511 49.23 -27.09 -12.08
N VAL A 512 49.26 -26.51 -13.29
CA VAL A 512 48.31 -26.83 -14.36
C VAL A 512 48.51 -28.27 -14.86
N GLU A 513 49.77 -28.69 -15.06
CA GLU A 513 50.09 -30.04 -15.52
C GLU A 513 49.85 -31.10 -14.43
N ARG A 514 49.97 -30.72 -13.16
CA ARG A 514 49.57 -31.54 -12.02
C ARG A 514 48.06 -31.80 -12.04
N LEU A 515 47.24 -30.75 -12.10
CA LEU A 515 45.78 -30.90 -12.19
C LEU A 515 45.36 -31.71 -13.41
N ARG A 516 46.02 -31.53 -14.56
CA ARG A 516 45.79 -32.34 -15.77
C ARG A 516 46.08 -33.83 -15.56
N ARG A 517 47.12 -34.17 -14.80
CA ARG A 517 47.50 -35.57 -14.51
C ARG A 517 46.55 -36.22 -13.52
N GLU A 518 46.11 -35.47 -12.50
CA GLU A 518 45.22 -35.95 -11.45
C GLU A 518 43.76 -36.03 -11.90
N LEU A 519 43.36 -35.24 -12.90
CA LEU A 519 42.01 -35.19 -13.46
C LEU A 519 42.00 -35.49 -14.98
N PRO A 520 42.41 -36.69 -15.42
CA PRO A 520 42.61 -37.01 -16.84
C PRO A 520 41.31 -37.03 -17.66
N ASP A 521 40.17 -37.28 -17.02
CA ASP A 521 38.85 -37.34 -17.63
C ASP A 521 38.25 -35.95 -17.91
N TRP A 522 38.85 -34.88 -17.40
CA TRP A 522 38.36 -33.49 -17.49
C TRP A 522 39.06 -32.68 -18.59
N ARG A 523 39.33 -33.33 -19.73
CA ARG A 523 39.82 -32.64 -20.93
C ARG A 523 38.70 -31.78 -21.53
N THR A 524 38.71 -30.50 -21.21
CA THR A 524 38.20 -29.38 -22.02
C THR A 524 37.15 -29.75 -23.07
N THR A 525 35.87 -29.62 -22.71
CA THR A 525 34.87 -29.11 -23.68
C THR A 525 35.07 -27.62 -23.87
#